data_AF-A0AAU9WZB0-F1
#
_entry.id   AF-A0AAU9WZB0-F1
#
_cell.length_a   1.000
_cell.length_b   1.000
_cell.length_c   1.000
_cell.angle_alpha   90.00
_cell.angle_beta   90.00
_cell.angle_gamma   90.00
#
_symmetry.space_group_name_H-M   'P 1'
#
loop_
_entity.id
_entity.type
_entity.pdbx_description
1 polymer ?
#
loop_
_entity_poly.entity_id
_entity_poly.type
_entity_poly.pdbx_seq_one_letter_code
_entity_poly.pdbx_strand_id
1 'polypeptide(L)'
;MSGAPWSVVEVFDDGDDKLHAFDLLFNEILDRHAPIRSIKVRGKPNPCITEEIRELMKSRNVWPKTARRTNDPHAWSTYKTLNTKSGSQSEQRRVNSSKIRSKTTHGT
;
A
#
# COMPACT_ATOMS: atom_id res chain seq x y z
N MET A 1 28.06 2.10 9.65
CA MET A 1 28.24 3.19 10.63
C MET A 1 29.67 3.78 10.63
N SER A 2 30.48 3.52 9.60
CA SER A 2 31.92 3.86 9.57
C SER A 2 32.25 5.29 9.09
N GLY A 3 31.32 6.24 9.25
CA GLY A 3 31.51 7.64 8.81
C GLY A 3 30.87 8.69 9.72
N ALA A 4 30.43 8.28 10.91
CA ALA A 4 29.89 9.19 11.91
C ALA A 4 31.02 9.76 12.77
N PRO A 5 31.04 11.07 13.06
CA PRO A 5 32.08 11.73 13.85
C PRO A 5 31.91 11.46 15.35
N TRP A 6 32.07 10.20 15.77
CA TRP A 6 31.93 9.80 17.18
C TRP A 6 32.94 10.49 18.11
N SER A 7 34.06 10.96 17.58
CA SER A 7 35.06 11.74 18.31
C SER A 7 34.50 13.02 18.94
N VAL A 8 33.36 13.54 18.46
CA VAL A 8 32.68 14.71 19.07
C VAL A 8 32.24 14.42 20.50
N VAL A 9 31.87 13.18 20.81
CA VAL A 9 31.47 12.79 22.17
C VAL A 9 32.66 12.84 23.14
N GLU A 10 33.87 12.61 22.65
CA GLU A 10 35.09 12.60 23.47
C GLU A 10 35.57 14.00 23.88
N VAL A 11 35.02 15.06 23.27
CA VAL A 11 35.41 16.46 23.54
C VAL A 11 34.84 16.98 24.87
N PHE A 12 33.72 16.42 25.32
CA PHE A 12 33.07 16.83 26.56
C PHE A 12 33.75 16.15 27.76
N ASP A 13 33.82 16.81 28.91
CA ASP A 13 34.39 16.23 30.13
C ASP A 13 33.30 15.66 31.05
N ASP A 14 32.11 16.27 31.03
CA ASP A 14 30.96 15.85 31.83
C ASP A 14 30.22 14.64 31.23
N GLY A 15 29.71 13.78 32.11
CA GLY A 15 29.02 12.55 31.70
C GLY A 15 27.67 12.80 31.04
N ASP A 16 26.92 13.80 31.51
CA ASP A 16 25.61 14.15 30.95
C ASP A 16 25.77 14.80 29.58
N ASP A 17 26.77 15.67 29.42
CA ASP A 17 27.09 16.29 28.12
C ASP A 17 27.52 15.25 27.07
N LYS A 18 28.30 14.23 27.46
CA LYS A 18 28.66 13.10 26.59
C LYS A 18 27.44 12.33 26.12
N LEU A 19 26.55 12.00 27.05
CA LEU A 19 25.33 11.25 26.76
C LEU A 19 24.43 12.05 25.81
N HIS A 20 24.27 13.35 26.07
CA HIS A 20 23.49 14.23 25.22
C HIS A 20 24.08 14.35 23.80
N ALA A 21 25.40 14.51 23.67
CA ALA A 21 26.08 14.56 22.38
C ALA A 21 25.94 13.24 21.60
N PHE A 22 26.04 12.10 22.30
CA PHE A 22 25.80 10.79 21.71
C PHE A 22 24.37 10.65 21.20
N ASP A 23 23.38 10.99 22.03
CA ASP A 23 21.96 10.87 21.68
C ASP A 23 21.61 11.72 20.46
N LEU A 24 22.11 12.95 20.38
CA LEU A 24 21.88 13.81 19.22
C LEU A 24 22.49 13.22 17.94
N LEU A 25 23.76 12.83 17.99
CA LEU A 25 24.46 12.29 16.82
C LEU A 25 23.83 10.97 16.35
N PHE A 26 23.50 10.09 17.29
CA PHE A 26 22.89 8.80 16.99
C PHE A 26 21.49 8.97 16.38
N ASN A 27 20.64 9.83 16.97
CA ASN A 27 19.30 10.06 16.44
C ASN A 27 19.32 10.75 15.07
N GLU A 28 20.25 11.67 14.81
CA GLU A 28 20.39 12.27 13.48
C GLU A 28 20.73 11.23 12.40
N ILE A 29 21.63 10.30 12.71
CA ILE A 29 21.98 9.18 11.82
C ILE A 29 20.77 8.27 11.63
N LEU A 30 20.05 7.94 12.71
CA LEU A 30 18.85 7.12 12.64
C LEU A 30 17.77 7.78 11.78
N ASP A 31 17.50 9.07 11.94
CA ASP A 31 16.49 9.77 11.15
C ASP A 31 16.83 9.80 9.66
N ARG A 32 18.12 9.95 9.33
CA ARG A 32 18.60 9.92 7.93
C ARG A 32 18.47 8.53 7.31
N HIS A 33 18.78 7.48 8.05
CA HIS A 33 18.84 6.11 7.53
C HIS A 33 17.55 5.31 7.70
N ALA A 34 16.75 5.62 8.71
CA ALA A 34 15.55 4.91 9.11
C ALA A 34 14.47 5.91 9.60
N PRO A 35 14.00 6.83 8.75
CA PRO A 35 12.99 7.80 9.14
C PRO A 35 11.73 7.08 9.62
N ILE A 36 11.22 7.50 10.78
CA ILE A 36 9.96 6.99 11.32
C ILE A 36 8.83 7.40 10.37
N ARG A 37 8.11 6.41 9.82
CA ARG A 37 6.98 6.64 8.93
C ARG A 37 5.70 6.11 9.54
N SER A 38 4.72 6.98 9.71
CA SER A 38 3.36 6.57 10.05
C SER A 38 2.70 5.97 8.82
N ILE A 39 2.42 4.67 8.86
CA ILE A 39 1.65 3.99 7.83
C ILE A 39 0.22 3.75 8.29
N LYS A 40 -0.75 3.93 7.39
CA LYS A 40 -2.12 3.50 7.65
C LYS A 40 -2.19 1.99 7.50
N VAL A 41 -2.26 1.28 8.62
CA VAL A 41 -2.53 -0.17 8.62
C VAL A 41 -3.93 -0.39 8.03
N ARG A 42 -4.00 -1.08 6.89
CA ARG A 42 -5.28 -1.48 6.29
C ARG A 42 -5.70 -2.80 6.92
N GLY A 43 -6.99 -2.95 7.22
CA GLY A 43 -7.55 -4.21 7.71
C GLY A 43 -7.44 -5.35 6.67
N LYS A 44 -7.89 -6.54 7.07
CA LYS A 44 -7.90 -7.73 6.21
C LYS A 44 -8.57 -7.43 4.87
N PRO A 45 -8.00 -7.89 3.73
CA PRO A 45 -8.63 -7.72 2.43
C PRO A 45 -10.03 -8.34 2.42
N ASN A 46 -10.94 -7.72 1.68
CA ASN A 46 -12.30 -8.22 1.52
C ASN A 46 -12.24 -9.65 0.94
N PRO A 47 -12.79 -10.66 1.63
CA PRO A 47 -12.71 -12.06 1.21
C PRO A 47 -13.39 -12.33 -0.14
N CYS A 48 -14.32 -11.46 -0.55
CA CYS A 48 -14.96 -11.53 -1.85
C CYS A 48 -14.13 -10.88 -2.98
N ILE A 49 -12.93 -10.36 -2.70
CA ILE A 49 -11.95 -9.91 -3.70
C ILE A 49 -10.84 -10.97 -3.77
N THR A 50 -10.97 -11.90 -4.72
CA THR A 50 -9.90 -12.85 -5.05
C THR A 50 -8.78 -12.15 -5.82
N GLU A 51 -7.62 -12.80 -5.94
CA GLU A 51 -6.49 -12.22 -6.66
C GLU A 51 -6.81 -12.05 -8.16
N GLU A 52 -7.53 -12.98 -8.78
CA GLU A 52 -8.01 -12.89 -10.16
C GLU A 52 -8.84 -11.63 -10.40
N ILE A 53 -9.75 -11.31 -9.46
CA ILE A 53 -10.58 -10.10 -9.52
C ILE A 53 -9.69 -8.86 -9.38
N ARG A 54 -8.69 -8.93 -8.48
CA ARG A 54 -7.73 -7.83 -8.29
C ARG A 54 -6.91 -7.58 -9.54
N GLU A 55 -6.44 -8.62 -10.22
CA GLU A 55 -5.71 -8.55 -11.48
C GLU A 55 -6.59 -8.00 -12.61
N LEU A 56 -7.86 -8.40 -12.68
CA LEU A 56 -8.82 -7.86 -13.64
C LEU A 56 -9.03 -6.35 -13.40
N MET A 57 -9.21 -5.93 -12.15
CA MET A 57 -9.34 -4.52 -11.78
C MET A 57 -8.07 -3.71 -12.12
N LYS A 58 -6.89 -4.25 -11.81
CA LYS A 58 -5.59 -3.63 -12.14
C LYS A 58 -5.48 -3.44 -13.65
N SER A 59 -5.68 -4.51 -14.42
CA SER A 59 -5.61 -4.50 -15.89
C SER A 59 -6.58 -3.49 -16.48
N ARG A 60 -7.85 -3.54 -16.07
CA ARG A 60 -8.88 -2.58 -16.52
C ARG A 60 -8.52 -1.13 -16.23
N ASN A 61 -7.82 -0.83 -15.14
CA ASN A 61 -7.45 0.54 -14.77
C ASN A 61 -6.23 1.08 -15.53
N VAL A 62 -5.42 0.21 -16.14
CA VAL A 62 -4.27 0.60 -16.97
C VAL A 62 -4.74 1.07 -18.34
N TRP A 63 -5.67 0.35 -18.97
CA TRP A 63 -6.09 0.62 -20.35
C TRP A 63 -6.64 2.03 -20.62
N PRO A 64 -7.45 2.67 -19.75
CA PRO A 64 -7.88 4.06 -19.94
C PRO A 64 -6.71 5.04 -19.95
N LYS A 65 -5.68 4.80 -19.12
CA LYS A 65 -4.50 5.66 -19.05
C LYS A 65 -3.68 5.51 -20.33
N THR A 66 -3.51 4.28 -20.79
CA THR A 66 -2.83 3.96 -22.05
C THR A 66 -3.57 4.58 -23.23
N ALA A 67 -4.87 4.34 -23.35
CA ALA A 67 -5.70 4.82 -24.45
C ALA A 67 -5.74 6.36 -24.55
N ARG A 68 -5.79 7.06 -23.41
CA ARG A 68 -5.72 8.54 -23.39
C ARG A 68 -4.33 9.06 -23.80
N ARG A 69 -3.26 8.33 -23.49
CA ARG A 69 -1.89 8.73 -23.81
C ARG A 69 -1.52 8.45 -25.27
N THR A 70 -1.93 7.31 -25.80
CA THR A 70 -1.55 6.86 -27.16
C THR A 70 -2.61 7.14 -28.20
N ASN A 71 -3.82 7.56 -27.79
CA ASN A 71 -5.01 7.71 -28.62
C ASN A 71 -5.33 6.46 -29.46
N ASP A 72 -4.95 5.29 -28.95
CA ASP A 72 -5.07 4.01 -29.65
C ASP A 72 -6.50 3.44 -29.55
N PRO A 73 -7.19 3.22 -30.69
CA PRO A 73 -8.51 2.58 -30.73
C PRO A 73 -8.52 1.16 -30.15
N HIS A 74 -7.43 0.41 -30.28
CA HIS A 74 -7.33 -0.95 -29.73
C HIS A 74 -7.32 -0.91 -28.19
N ALA A 75 -6.54 -0.03 -27.59
CA ALA A 75 -6.57 0.21 -26.14
C ALA A 75 -7.98 0.59 -25.62
N TRP A 76 -8.74 1.38 -26.38
CA TRP A 76 -10.14 1.70 -26.05
C TRP A 76 -11.07 0.48 -26.14
N SER A 77 -10.92 -0.36 -27.16
CA SER A 77 -11.70 -1.60 -27.31
C SER A 77 -11.44 -2.58 -26.18
N THR A 78 -10.16 -2.76 -25.82
CA THR A 78 -9.72 -3.62 -24.72
C THR A 78 -10.24 -3.10 -23.38
N TYR A 79 -10.21 -1.80 -23.13
CA TYR A 79 -10.83 -1.20 -21.94
C TYR A 79 -12.33 -1.51 -21.85
N LYS A 80 -13.10 -1.31 -22.93
CA LYS A 80 -14.55 -1.57 -22.93
C LYS A 80 -14.87 -3.04 -22.60
N THR A 81 -14.15 -3.97 -23.23
CA THR A 81 -14.32 -5.41 -22.98
C THR A 81 -14.06 -5.77 -21.52
N LEU A 82 -12.96 -5.26 -20.95
CA LEU A 82 -12.61 -5.52 -19.55
C LEU A 82 -13.57 -4.83 -18.58
N ASN A 83 -14.11 -3.66 -18.92
CA ASN A 83 -15.09 -2.96 -18.11
C ASN A 83 -16.38 -3.78 -17.96
N THR A 84 -16.91 -4.30 -19.08
CA THR A 84 -18.08 -5.19 -19.08
C THR A 84 -17.84 -6.45 -18.25
N LYS A 85 -16.70 -7.14 -18.47
CA LYS A 85 -16.33 -8.33 -17.69
C LYS A 85 -16.25 -8.05 -16.18
N SER A 86 -15.65 -6.91 -15.80
CA SER A 86 -15.56 -6.52 -14.40
C SER A 86 -16.93 -6.15 -13.78
N GLY A 87 -17.87 -5.63 -14.59
CA GLY A 87 -19.24 -5.35 -14.18
C GLY A 87 -20.01 -6.63 -13.86
N SER A 88 -19.94 -7.63 -14.75
CA SER A 88 -20.57 -8.95 -14.54
C SER A 88 -20.04 -9.66 -13.30
N GLN A 89 -18.70 -9.64 -13.08
CA GLN A 89 -18.12 -10.17 -11.83
C GLN A 89 -18.60 -9.40 -10.59
N SER A 90 -18.77 -8.08 -10.68
CA SER A 90 -19.24 -7.27 -9.55
C SER A 90 -20.66 -7.62 -9.14
N GLU A 91 -21.55 -7.87 -10.11
CA GLU A 91 -22.91 -8.32 -9.84
C GLU A 91 -22.94 -9.73 -9.22
N GLN A 92 -22.18 -10.67 -9.78
CA GLN A 92 -22.05 -12.02 -9.21
C GLN A 92 -21.55 -11.97 -7.76
N ARG A 93 -20.62 -11.06 -7.44
CA ARG A 93 -20.13 -10.85 -6.07
C ARG A 93 -21.21 -10.33 -5.15
N ARG A 94 -22.02 -9.36 -5.59
CA ARG A 94 -23.14 -8.82 -4.81
C ARG A 94 -24.13 -9.93 -4.46
N VAL A 95 -24.47 -10.77 -5.43
CA VAL A 95 -25.34 -11.94 -5.24
C VAL A 95 -24.71 -12.94 -4.24
N ASN A 96 -23.43 -13.27 -4.40
CA ASN A 96 -22.74 -14.21 -3.52
C ASN A 96 -22.63 -13.69 -2.08
N SER A 97 -22.31 -12.40 -1.89
CA SER A 97 -22.27 -11.77 -0.56
C SER A 97 -23.65 -11.74 0.10
N SER A 98 -24.72 -11.43 -0.64
CA SER A 98 -26.10 -11.50 -0.13
C SER A 98 -26.46 -12.93 0.31
N LYS A 99 -26.05 -13.95 -0.44
CA LYS A 99 -26.31 -15.37 -0.13
C LYS A 99 -25.54 -15.88 1.08
N ILE A 100 -24.32 -15.37 1.32
CA ILE A 100 -23.57 -15.66 2.56
C ILE A 100 -24.29 -15.02 3.75
N ARG A 101 -24.70 -13.75 3.63
CA ARG A 101 -25.38 -13.02 4.71
C ARG A 101 -26.72 -13.67 5.12
N SER A 102 -27.51 -14.12 4.14
CA SER A 102 -28.82 -14.78 4.40
C SER A 102 -28.70 -16.15 5.07
N LYS A 103 -27.58 -16.86 4.87
CA LYS A 103 -27.31 -18.15 5.53
C LYS A 103 -26.92 -17.96 7.00
N THR A 104 -26.31 -16.83 7.36
CA THR A 104 -25.91 -16.54 8.75
C THR A 104 -27.09 -16.05 9.61
N THR A 105 -28.17 -15.54 9.01
CA THR A 105 -29.33 -15.00 9.76
C THR A 105 -30.43 -16.02 10.12
N HIS A 106 -30.39 -17.23 9.57
CA HIS A 106 -31.36 -18.30 9.87
C HIS A 106 -30.79 -19.44 10.73
N GLY A 107 -29.60 -19.26 11.30
CA GLY A 107 -29.01 -20.17 12.28
C GLY A 107 -28.96 -19.53 13.66
N THR A 108 -30.10 -19.43 14.33
CA THR A 108 -30.20 -19.20 15.79
C THR A 108 -31.44 -19.92 16.29
#